data_AF-A0A1H4KZD6-F1
#
_entry.id   AF-A0A1H4KZD6-F1
#
_cell.length_a   1.000
_cell.length_b   1.000
_cell.length_c   1.000
_cell.angle_alpha   90.00
_cell.angle_beta   90.00
_cell.angle_gamma   90.00
#
_symmetry.space_group_name_H-M   'P 1'
#
loop_
_entity.id
_entity.type
_entity.pdbx_description
1 polymer ?
#
loop_
_entity_poly.entity_id
_entity_poly.type
_entity_poly.pdbx_seq_one_letter_code
_entity_poly.pdbx_strand_id
1 'polypeptide(L)' 'MSSKPTRPALELRMGGLHLTVQHFPGWLVGLITTATGAAGTWWVQR' A
#
# COMPACT_ATOMS: atom_id res chain seq x y z
N MET A 1 -22.44 21.54 -5.15
CA MET A 1 -21.12 21.03 -4.74
C MET A 1 -20.81 19.80 -5.58
N SER A 2 -19.88 19.91 -6.54
CA SER A 2 -19.51 18.79 -7.41
C SER A 2 -18.54 17.88 -6.65
N SER A 3 -19.06 16.79 -6.07
CA SER A 3 -18.27 15.74 -5.45
C SER A 3 -17.57 14.95 -6.54
N LYS A 4 -16.39 15.41 -6.95
CA LYS A 4 -15.52 14.61 -7.83
C LYS A 4 -15.26 13.27 -7.11
N PRO A 5 -15.51 12.12 -7.76
CA PRO A 5 -15.27 10.83 -7.12
C PRO A 5 -13.78 10.71 -6.82
N THR A 6 -13.44 10.66 -5.53
CA THR A 6 -12.08 10.36 -5.06
C THR A 6 -11.72 8.97 -5.56
N ARG A 7 -10.76 8.87 -6.48
CA ARG A 7 -10.27 7.57 -6.97
C ARG A 7 -9.51 6.89 -5.82
N PRO A 8 -9.80 5.61 -5.52
CA PRO A 8 -9.12 4.88 -4.46
C PRO A 8 -7.62 4.75 -4.78
N ALA A 9 -6.78 4.84 -3.74
CA ALA A 9 -5.32 4.77 -3.89
C ALA A 9 -4.84 3.36 -4.26
N LEU A 10 -5.54 2.33 -3.79
CA LEU A 10 -5.34 0.95 -4.20
C LEU A 10 -6.69 0.27 -4.29
N GLU A 11 -6.89 -0.48 -5.36
CA GLU A 11 -8.07 -1.28 -5.58
C GLU A 11 -7.64 -2.73 -5.79
N LEU A 12 -7.91 -3.57 -4.79
CA LEU A 12 -7.62 -5.00 -4.84
C LEU A 12 -8.94 -5.74 -5.08
N ARG A 13 -9.01 -6.45 -6.20
CA ARG A 13 -10.14 -7.33 -6.54
C ARG A 13 -9.65 -8.78 -6.52
N MET A 14 -10.17 -9.59 -5.60
CA MET A 14 -9.91 -11.02 -5.55
C MET A 14 -11.24 -11.79 -5.55
N GLY A 15 -11.62 -12.30 -6.72
CA GLY A 15 -12.89 -13.00 -6.94
C GLY A 15 -14.08 -12.07 -6.66
N GLY A 16 -14.80 -12.32 -5.56
CA GLY A 16 -15.93 -11.50 -5.09
C GLY A 16 -15.60 -10.46 -4.02
N LEU A 17 -14.36 -10.43 -3.51
CA LEU A 17 -13.92 -9.44 -2.52
C LEU A 17 -13.34 -8.22 -3.23
N HIS A 18 -13.97 -7.06 -2.99
CA HIS A 18 -13.52 -5.77 -3.49
C HIS A 18 -12.99 -4.93 -2.33
N LEU A 19 -11.66 -4.85 -2.23
CA LEU A 19 -10.96 -4.06 -1.22
C LEU A 19 -10.49 -2.75 -1.87
N THR A 20 -11.02 -1.64 -1.39
CA THR A 20 -10.60 -0.30 -1.80
C THR A 20 -9.88 0.38 -0.64
N VAL A 21 -8.57 0.62 -0.81
CA VAL A 21 -7.79 1.42 0.14
C VAL A 21 -7.91 2.88 -0.29
N GLN A 22 -8.56 3.67 0.55
CA GLN A 22 -8.77 5.10 0.30
C GLN A 22 -7.55 5.95 0.68
N HIS A 23 -6.81 5.53 1.72
CA HIS A 23 -5.67 6.27 2.23
C HIS A 23 -4.62 5.34 2.82
N PHE A 24 -3.36 5.50 2.41
CA PHE A 24 -2.21 4.89 3.06
C PHE A 24 -1.61 5.90 4.05
N PRO A 25 -1.63 5.61 5.35
CA PRO A 25 -0.97 6.48 6.32
C PRO A 25 0.55 6.52 6.06
N GLY A 26 1.15 7.70 6.20
CA GLY A 26 2.59 7.88 5.95
C GLY A 26 3.50 6.98 6.81
N TRP A 27 3.09 6.68 8.05
CA TRP A 27 3.83 5.76 8.93
C TRP A 27 3.85 4.32 8.37
N LEU A 28 2.76 3.88 7.73
CA LEU A 28 2.67 2.55 7.14
C LEU A 28 3.62 2.44 5.93
N VAL A 29 3.67 3.49 5.11
CA VAL A 29 4.63 3.58 3.99
C VAL A 29 6.06 3.52 4.51
N GLY A 30 6.35 4.24 5.61
CA GLY A 30 7.64 4.17 6.29
C GLY A 30 7.99 2.75 6.72
N LEU A 31 7.08 2.06 7.43
CA LEU A 31 7.32 0.69 7.90
C LEU A 31 7.54 -0.30 6.75
N ILE A 32 6.74 -0.22 5.67
CA ILE A 32 6.92 -1.07 4.49
C ILE A 32 8.29 -0.80 3.85
N THR A 33 8.68 0.47 3.75
CA THR A 33 9.98 0.87 3.20
C THR A 33 11.12 0.32 4.05
N THR A 34 11.04 0.45 5.38
CA THR A 34 12.03 -0.09 6.31
C THR A 34 12.09 -1.62 6.25
N ALA A 35 10.95 -2.31 6.25
CA ALA A 35 10.89 -3.77 6.17
C ALA A 35 11.46 -4.28 4.84
N THR A 36 11.12 -3.63 3.73
CA THR A 36 11.64 -3.98 2.40
C THR A 36 13.14 -3.71 2.31
N GLY A 37 13.61 -2.59 2.84
CA GLY A 37 15.04 -2.27 2.93
C GLY A 37 15.80 -3.30 3.75
N ALA A 38 15.32 -3.64 4.95
CA ALA A 38 15.93 -4.63 5.82
C ALA A 38 15.94 -6.04 5.20
N ALA A 39 14.83 -6.46 4.57
CA ALA A 39 14.75 -7.72 3.85
C ALA A 39 15.72 -7.75 2.65
N GLY A 40 15.81 -6.64 1.91
CA GLY A 40 16.73 -6.49 0.78
C GLY A 40 18.19 -6.58 1.23
N THR A 41 18.57 -5.90 2.31
CA THR A 41 19.93 -5.98 2.86
C THR A 41 20.27 -7.37 3.35
N TRP A 42 19.32 -8.06 4.01
CA TRP A 42 19.53 -9.43 4.46
C TRP A 42 19.72 -10.41 3.29
N TRP A 43 18.95 -10.24 2.21
CA TRP A 43 19.07 -11.07 1.02
C TRP A 43 20.41 -10.86 0.29
N VAL A 44 20.90 -9.63 0.21
CA VAL A 44 22.22 -9.31 -0.39
C VAL A 44 23.39 -9.85 0.44
N GLN A 45 23.21 -9.97 1.76
CA GLN A 45 24.21 -10.52 2.66
C GLN A 45 24.26 -12.06 2.67
N ARG A 46 23.33 -12.73 1.99
CA ARG A 46 23.26 -14.19 1.91
C ARG A 46 24.07 -14.73 0.74
#